data_AF-A0AAW8RT88-F1
#
_entry.id   AF-A0AAW8RT88-F1
#
_cell.length_a   1.000
_cell.length_b   1.000
_cell.length_c   1.000
_cell.angle_alpha   90.00
_cell.angle_beta   90.00
_cell.angle_gamma   90.00
#
_symmetry.space_group_name_H-M   'P 1'
#
loop_
_entity.id
_entity.type
_entity.pdbx_description
1 polymer ?
#
loop_
_entity_poly.entity_id
_entity_poly.type
_entity_poly.pdbx_seq_one_letter_code
_entity_poly.pdbx_strand_id
1 'polypeptide(L)' 'MFKAGDVCKVKKSKYLAPGSLVKILLELQTDIYLCGNESGNTIVVAENLESLEVVA' A
#
# COMPACT_ATOMS: atom_id res chain seq x y z
N MET A 1 -1.89 -7.92 8.27
CA MET A 1 -2.82 -7.99 7.11
C MET A 1 -3.47 -6.63 6.98
N PHE A 2 -3.34 -6.01 5.81
CA PHE A 2 -3.84 -4.65 5.58
C PHE A 2 -5.33 -4.67 5.24
N LYS A 3 -6.04 -3.59 5.54
CA LYS A 3 -7.48 -3.46 5.29
C LYS A 3 -7.75 -2.22 4.43
N ALA A 4 -8.86 -2.26 3.70
CA ALA A 4 -9.35 -1.08 2.99
C ALA A 4 -9.46 0.11 3.95
N GLY A 5 -8.85 1.24 3.59
CA GLY A 5 -8.74 2.42 4.43
C GLY A 5 -7.35 2.63 5.04
N ASP A 6 -6.55 1.57 5.21
CA ASP A 6 -5.21 1.68 5.79
C ASP A 6 -4.29 2.51 4.89
N VAL A 7 -3.44 3.32 5.52
CA VAL A 7 -2.35 4.02 4.83
C VAL A 7 -1.06 3.28 5.11
N CYS A 8 -0.42 2.85 4.04
CA CYS A 8 0.82 2.08 4.09
C CYS A 8 1.93 2.85 3.38
N LYS A 9 3.16 2.54 3.76
CA LYS A 9 4.36 3.01 3.09
C LYS A 9 4.88 1.93 2.15
N VAL A 10 5.24 2.31 0.93
CA VAL A 10 5.89 1.41 -0.01
C VAL A 10 7.35 1.26 0.37
N LYS A 11 7.80 0.06 0.73
CA LYS A 11 9.23 -0.19 1.03
C LYS A 11 10.05 -0.56 -0.21
N LYS A 12 9.44 -1.26 -1.17
CA LYS A 12 10.11 -1.71 -2.40
C LYS A 12 9.10 -1.83 -3.53
N SER A 13 9.33 -1.15 -4.66
CA SER A 13 8.51 -1.29 -5.86
C SER A 13 9.31 -0.87 -7.09
N LYS A 14 8.98 -1.43 -8.25
CA LYS A 14 9.50 -0.97 -9.54
C LYS A 14 8.72 0.23 -10.09
N TYR A 15 7.47 0.39 -9.65
CA TYR A 15 6.51 1.37 -10.19
C TYR A 15 6.28 2.56 -9.27
N LEU A 16 6.54 2.39 -7.97
CA LEU A 16 6.40 3.43 -6.96
C LEU A 16 7.74 3.67 -6.28
N ALA A 17 8.05 4.94 -6.02
CA ALA A 17 9.25 5.29 -5.29
C ALA A 17 9.20 4.70 -3.87
N PRO A 18 10.29 4.11 -3.36
CA PRO A 18 10.39 3.74 -1.95
C PRO A 18 10.06 4.94 -1.05
N GLY A 19 9.24 4.71 -0.04
CA GLY A 19 8.72 5.74 0.85
C GLY A 19 7.41 6.39 0.42
N SER A 20 6.91 6.10 -0.80
CA SER A 20 5.60 6.59 -1.23
C SER A 20 4.51 6.11 -0.29
N LEU A 21 3.59 7.00 0.06
CA LEU A 21 2.39 6.66 0.81
C LEU A 21 1.30 6.21 -0.15
N VAL A 22 0.63 5.13 0.22
CA VAL A 22 -0.49 4.59 -0.54
C VAL A 22 -1.62 4.21 0.41
N LYS A 23 -2.85 4.41 -0.02
CA LYS A 23 -4.05 3.99 0.71
C LYS A 23 -4.56 2.67 0.14
N ILE A 24 -4.81 1.68 0.98
CA ILE A 24 -5.45 0.44 0.55
C ILE A 24 -6.91 0.75 0.19
N LEU A 25 -7.31 0.41 -1.03
CA LEU A 25 -8.69 0.55 -1.49
C LEU A 25 -9.44 -0.77 -1.40
N LEU A 26 -8.79 -1.88 -1.77
CA LEU A 26 -9.37 -3.22 -1.85
C LEU A 26 -8.26 -4.27 -1.81
N GLU A 27 -8.52 -5.41 -1.17
CA GLU A 27 -7.72 -6.63 -1.37
C GLU A 27 -8.31 -7.41 -2.57
N LEU A 28 -7.52 -7.58 -3.62
CA LEU A 28 -7.94 -8.27 -4.86
C LEU A 28 -7.84 -9.79 -4.69
N GLN A 29 -6.78 -10.24 -4.03
CA GLN A 29 -6.48 -11.61 -3.66
C GLN A 29 -5.63 -11.58 -2.39
N THR A 30 -5.45 -12.71 -1.72
CA THR A 30 -4.58 -12.82 -0.55
C THR A 30 -3.24 -12.14 -0.79
N ASP A 31 -2.95 -11.12 0.01
CA ASP A 31 -1.71 -10.34 -0.04
C ASP A 31 -1.47 -9.51 -1.32
N ILE A 32 -2.52 -9.29 -2.13
CA ILE A 32 -2.47 -8.40 -3.31
C ILE A 32 -3.52 -7.32 -3.16
N TYR A 33 -3.08 -6.06 -3.10
CA TYR A 33 -3.94 -4.92 -2.82
C TYR A 33 -3.99 -3.97 -4.00
N LEU A 34 -5.19 -3.44 -4.26
CA LEU A 34 -5.36 -2.22 -5.04
C LEU A 34 -5.15 -1.03 -4.11
N CYS A 35 -4.15 -0.21 -4.42
CA CYS A 35 -3.78 0.94 -3.63
C CYS A 35 -3.99 2.23 -4.42
N GLY A 36 -4.46 3.29 -3.77
CA GLY A 36 -4.57 4.64 -4.34
C GLY A 36 -3.42 5.53 -3.87
N ASN A 37 -2.93 6.39 -4.75
CA ASN A 37 -2.01 7.49 -4.46
C ASN A 37 -2.32 8.72 -5.32
N GLU A 38 -1.51 9.76 -5.22
CA GLU A 38 -1.70 11.02 -5.98
C GLU A 38 -1.63 10.83 -7.50
N SER A 39 -0.89 9.82 -7.97
CA SER A 39 -0.74 9.49 -9.39
C SER A 39 -1.87 8.59 -9.92
N GLY A 40 -2.76 8.10 -9.05
CA GLY A 40 -3.88 7.22 -9.40
C GLY A 40 -3.85 5.89 -8.63
N ASN A 41 -4.31 4.82 -9.29
CA ASN A 41 -4.43 3.50 -8.67
C ASN A 41 -3.30 2.57 -9.12
N THR A 42 -2.70 1.83 -8.19
CA THR A 42 -1.61 0.88 -8.44
C THR A 42 -1.84 -0.40 -7.65
N ILE A 43 -1.54 -1.55 -8.26
CA ILE A 43 -1.57 -2.84 -7.55
C ILE A 43 -0.25 -3.03 -6.82
N VAL A 44 -0.30 -3.35 -5.53
CA VAL A 44 0.87 -3.57 -4.68
C VAL A 44 0.66 -4.82 -3.83
N VAL A 45 1.68 -5.67 -3.75
CA VAL A 45 1.68 -6.87 -2.92
C VAL A 45 2.08 -6.56 -1.48
N ALA A 46 1.56 -7.34 -0.51
CA ALA A 46 1.81 -7.15 0.92
C ALA A 46 3.30 -7.05 1.25
N GLU A 47 4.12 -7.88 0.60
CA GLU A 47 5.56 -7.93 0.80
C GLU A 47 6.28 -6.64 0.42
N ASN A 48 5.62 -5.70 -0.25
CA ASN A 48 6.16 -4.41 -0.68
C ASN A 48 5.63 -3.24 0.15
N LEU A 49 4.79 -3.52 1.13
CA LEU A 49 4.18 -2.54 2.02
C LEU A 49 4.74 -2.66 3.43
N GLU A 50 4.65 -1.54 4.14
CA GLU A 50 4.97 -1.37 5.55
C GLU A 50 3.81 -0.60 6.18
N SER A 51 3.28 -1.09 7.31
CA SER A 51 2.25 -0.36 8.07
C SER A 51 2.87 0.86 8.72
N LEU A 52 2.20 2.01 8.62
CA LEU A 52 2.54 3.14 9.46
C LEU A 52 1.99 2.85 10.86
N GLU A 53 2.85 2.47 11.80
CA GLU A 53 2.46 2.45 13.21
C GLU A 53 2.12 3.89 13.63
N VAL A 54 0.84 4.15 13.89
CA VAL A 54 0.42 5.42 14.49
C VAL A 54 0.85 5.35 15.94
N VAL A 55 1.97 5.98 16.28
CA VAL A 55 2.36 6.20 17.66
C VAL A 55 1.34 7.18 18.24
N ALA A 56 0.41 6.66 19.03
CA ALA A 56 -0.60 7.43 19.77
C ALA A 56 0.01 8.08 21.03
#